data_AF-A0A383AR42-F1
#
_entry.id   AF-A0A383AR42-F1
#
_cell.length_a   1.000
_cell.length_b   1.000
_cell.length_c   1.000
_cell.angle_alpha   90.00
_cell.angle_beta   90.00
_cell.angle_gamma   90.00
#
_symmetry.space_group_name_H-M   'P 1'
#
loop_
_entity.id
_entity.type
_entity.pdbx_description
1 polymer ?
#
loop_
_entity_poly.entity_id
_entity_poly.type
_entity_poly.pdbx_seq_one_letter_code
_entity_poly.pdbx_strand_id
1 'polypeptide(L)' 'MGDIHHFYDEDFFKKWGWVSCYECDEIFYIIEELIEHQEECDRPKERT' A
#
# COMPACT_ATOMS: atom_id res chain seq x y z
N MET A 1 -15.27 -8.15 -15.74
CA MET A 1 -15.27 -7.79 -14.31
C MET A 1 -13.99 -7.03 -14.08
N GLY A 2 -14.08 -5.78 -13.64
CA GLY A 2 -12.90 -4.94 -13.41
C GLY A 2 -12.31 -5.28 -12.05
N ASP A 3 -11.22 -6.03 -12.06
CA ASP A 3 -10.46 -6.39 -10.86
C ASP A 3 -9.74 -5.13 -10.34
N ILE A 4 -10.27 -4.59 -9.25
CA ILE A 4 -9.75 -3.43 -8.50
C ILE A 4 -8.39 -3.71 -7.80
N HIS A 5 -7.75 -4.85 -8.09
CA HIS A 5 -6.51 -5.32 -7.45
C HIS A 5 -5.26 -5.17 -8.34
N HIS A 6 -5.30 -4.33 -9.38
CA HIS A 6 -4.22 -4.20 -10.37
C HIS A 6 -3.40 -2.90 -10.26
N PHE A 7 -3.31 -2.30 -9.06
CA PHE A 7 -2.58 -1.03 -8.85
C PHE A 7 -1.35 -1.12 -7.93
N TYR A 8 -0.92 -2.32 -7.53
CA TYR A 8 0.42 -2.46 -6.97
C TYR A 8 1.38 -2.80 -8.10
N ASP A 9 2.41 -1.98 -8.21
CA ASP A 9 3.46 -2.09 -9.21
C ASP A 9 4.34 -3.30 -8.82
N GLU A 10 3.84 -4.52 -9.08
CA GLU A 10 4.55 -5.77 -8.79
C GLU A 10 5.94 -5.77 -9.46
N ASP A 11 6.05 -5.12 -10.62
CA ASP A 11 7.31 -4.85 -11.29
C ASP A 11 8.24 -3.95 -10.47
N PHE A 12 7.74 -2.87 -9.84
CA PHE A 12 8.52 -2.05 -8.91
C PHE A 12 8.99 -2.85 -7.70
N PHE A 13 8.08 -3.60 -7.05
CA PHE A 13 8.44 -4.43 -5.91
C PHE A 13 9.47 -5.50 -6.29
N LYS A 14 9.33 -6.13 -7.46
CA LYS A 14 10.31 -7.13 -7.95
C LYS A 14 11.66 -6.51 -8.30
N LYS A 15 11.68 -5.26 -8.75
CA LYS A 15 12.90 -4.53 -9.12
C LYS A 15 13.65 -3.98 -7.91
N TRP A 16 12.94 -3.49 -6.91
CA TRP A 16 13.53 -2.79 -5.76
C TRP A 16 13.45 -3.57 -4.45
N GLY A 17 12.53 -4.52 -4.34
CA GLY A 17 12.32 -5.35 -3.16
C GLY A 17 11.51 -4.65 -2.06
N TRP A 18 10.95 -3.47 -2.33
CA TRP A 18 10.19 -2.68 -1.35
C TRP A 18 9.10 -1.86 -2.04
N VAL A 19 8.12 -1.45 -1.25
CA VAL A 19 7.02 -0.55 -1.60
C VAL A 19 6.78 0.42 -0.44
N SER A 20 6.12 1.55 -0.66
CA SER A 20 5.79 2.48 0.41
C SER A 20 4.33 2.89 0.42
N CYS A 21 3.83 3.26 1.60
CA CYS A 21 2.52 3.86 1.75
C CYS A 21 2.55 5.31 1.23
N TYR A 22 1.57 5.68 0.42
CA TYR A 22 1.49 7.02 -0.19
C TYR A 22 0.99 8.09 0.79
N GLU A 23 0.35 7.71 1.90
CA GLU A 23 -0.16 8.64 2.92
C GLU A 23 0.86 8.96 4.01
N CYS A 24 1.75 8.03 4.35
CA CYS A 24 2.67 8.16 5.49
C CYS A 24 4.15 7.94 5.14
N ASP A 25 4.47 7.60 3.90
CA ASP A 25 5.83 7.28 3.41
C ASP A 25 6.53 6.14 4.18
N GLU A 26 5.79 5.29 4.91
CA GLU A 26 6.36 4.09 5.52
C GLU A 26 6.76 3.07 4.45
N ILE A 27 7.96 2.49 4.59
CA ILE A 27 8.51 1.49 3.68
C ILE A 27 8.13 0.10 4.17
N PHE A 28 7.54 -0.69 3.27
CA PHE A 28 7.14 -2.06 3.47
C PHE A 28 7.90 -2.98 2.51
N TYR A 29 8.23 -4.16 2.99
CA TYR A 29 8.89 -5.21 2.20
C TYR A 29 7.92 -6.33 1.81
N ILE A 30 6.65 -6.22 2.21
CA ILE A 30 5.58 -7.17 1.93
C ILE A 30 4.39 -6.37 1.42
N ILE A 31 3.85 -6.77 0.26
CA ILE A 31 2.71 -6.06 -0.35
C ILE A 31 1.44 -6.21 0.51
N GLU A 32 1.24 -7.36 1.14
CA GLU A 32 0.11 -7.60 2.05
C GLU A 32 0.12 -6.62 3.24
N GLU A 33 1.28 -6.41 3.87
CA GLU A 33 1.42 -5.44 4.97
C GLU A 33 1.13 -4.01 4.50
N LEU A 34 1.56 -3.66 3.29
CA LEU A 34 1.24 -2.36 2.70
C LEU A 34 -0.28 -2.19 2.49
N ILE A 35 -0.96 -3.22 2.00
CA ILE A 35 -2.42 -3.16 1.74
C ILE A 35 -3.16 -2.94 3.06
N GLU A 36 -2.87 -3.76 4.08
CA GLU A 36 -3.48 -3.62 5.40
C GLU A 36 -3.21 -2.25 5.99
N HIS A 37 -1.97 -1.77 5.91
CA HIS A 37 -1.60 -0.45 6.38
C HIS A 37 -2.34 0.65 5.61
N GLN A 38 -2.43 0.57 4.28
CA GLN A 38 -3.14 1.55 3.46
C GLN A 38 -4.64 1.59 3.79
N GLU A 39 -5.28 0.45 4.08
CA GLU A 39 -6.65 0.43 4.57
C GLU A 39 -6.82 1.11 5.92
N GLU A 40 -5.81 1.04 6.80
CA GLU A 40 -5.80 1.78 8.07
C GLU A 40 -5.46 3.26 7.89
N CYS A 41 -4.62 3.60 6.92
CA CYS A 41 -4.14 4.96 6.65
C CYS A 41 -5.17 5.80 5.88
N ASP A 42 -5.87 5.20 4.92
CA ASP A 42 -6.96 5.82 4.14
C ASP A 42 -8.19 6.11 4.99
N ARG A 43 -8.40 5.34 6.07
CA ARG A 43 -9.50 5.62 7.01
C ARG A 43 -9.29 7.00 7.64
N PRO A 44 -10.23 7.94 7.46
CA PRO A 44 -10.14 9.23 8.13
C PRO A 44 -10.22 8.99 9.63
N LYS A 45 -9.10 9.17 10.33
CA LYS A 45 -9.09 9.19 11.80
C LYS A 45 -9.97 10.36 12.21
N GLU A 46 -11.17 10.06 12.73
CA GLU A 46 -12.07 11.07 13.28
C GLU A 46 -11.28 11.90 14.30
N ARG A 47 -11.03 13.17 13.95
CA ARG A 47 -10.42 14.14 14.86
C ARG A 47 -11.43 14.40 15.97
N THR A 48 -11.26 13.74 17.12
CA THR A 48 -11.97 14.09 18.36
C THR A 48 -11.48 15.44 18.88
#